data_AF-A0A142EK04-F1
#
_entry.id   AF-A0A142EK04-F1
#
_cell.length_a   1.000
_cell.length_b   1.000
_cell.length_c   1.000
_cell.angle_alpha   90.00
_cell.angle_beta   90.00
_cell.angle_gamma   90.00
#
_symmetry.space_group_name_H-M   'P 1'
#
loop_
_entity.id
_entity.type
_entity.pdbx_description
1 polymer ?
#
loop_
_entity_poly.entity_id
_entity_poly.type
_entity_poly.pdbx_seq_one_letter_code
_entity_poly.pdbx_strand_id
1 'polypeptide(L)'
;MKHSIQLLWRMALVGFFIAFMACSSEDGQDVSGAAEEFTATVAGIGTISASKDFDTISGTKVGAAGINVVVLQGTDNSGKGFMIRMSTYNGPGTYDLGFGNIANTATFIAGASMGEQYSTAYQGTSGKIVVTADDGKRLEGTFEFVGKVNNTSSTHTVTNGSFKVNLQ
;
A
#
# COMPACT_ATOMS: atom_id res chain seq x y z
N MET A 1 -58.33 -33.08 2.44
CA MET A 1 -57.88 -31.67 2.23
C MET A 1 -57.57 -30.88 3.51
N LYS A 2 -58.09 -31.24 4.71
CA LYS A 2 -57.73 -30.51 5.96
C LYS A 2 -56.38 -30.91 6.58
N HIS A 3 -55.82 -32.07 6.24
CA HIS A 3 -54.52 -32.52 6.77
C HIS A 3 -53.30 -31.94 6.05
N SER A 4 -53.44 -31.49 4.79
CA SER A 4 -52.34 -30.95 3.99
C SER A 4 -51.93 -29.52 4.39
N ILE A 5 -52.90 -28.74 4.90
CA ILE A 5 -52.71 -27.33 5.28
C ILE A 5 -51.98 -27.18 6.62
N GLN A 6 -52.16 -28.11 7.56
CA GLN A 6 -51.44 -28.08 8.85
C GLN A 6 -49.99 -28.56 8.73
N LEU A 7 -49.67 -29.35 7.71
CA LEU A 7 -48.30 -29.77 7.42
C LEU A 7 -47.47 -28.63 6.80
N LEU A 8 -48.11 -27.82 5.95
CA LEU A 8 -47.49 -26.64 5.32
C LEU A 8 -47.18 -25.52 6.33
N TRP A 9 -48.01 -25.33 7.36
CA TRP A 9 -47.73 -24.36 8.43
C TRP A 9 -46.55 -24.80 9.32
N ARG A 10 -46.45 -26.10 9.63
CA ARG A 10 -45.33 -26.63 10.43
C ARG A 10 -43.99 -26.64 9.68
N MET A 11 -44.00 -26.76 8.36
CA MET A 11 -42.78 -26.67 7.54
C MET A 11 -42.27 -25.24 7.34
N ALA A 12 -43.15 -24.24 7.39
CA ALA A 12 -42.75 -22.83 7.24
C ALA A 12 -41.95 -22.27 8.44
N LEU A 13 -42.09 -22.86 9.63
CA LEU A 13 -41.45 -22.39 10.87
C LEU A 13 -40.07 -23.02 11.13
N VAL A 14 -39.71 -24.07 10.39
CA VAL A 14 -38.42 -24.78 10.52
C VAL A 14 -37.37 -24.26 9.51
N GLY A 15 -37.79 -23.52 8.49
CA GLY A 15 -36.90 -22.95 7.47
C GLY A 15 -36.23 -21.61 7.81
N PHE A 16 -36.62 -20.95 8.91
CA PHE A 16 -36.13 -19.60 9.26
C PHE A 16 -34.94 -19.59 10.24
N PHE A 17 -34.46 -20.76 10.70
CA PHE A 17 -33.40 -20.85 11.71
C PHE A 17 -32.00 -21.24 11.19
N ILE A 18 -31.81 -21.43 9.88
CA ILE A 18 -30.51 -21.82 9.28
C ILE A 18 -29.81 -20.65 8.56
N ALA A 19 -30.28 -19.41 8.75
CA ALA A 19 -29.72 -18.23 8.06
C ALA A 19 -28.62 -17.48 8.84
N PHE A 20 -28.18 -17.96 10.02
CA PHE A 20 -27.24 -17.21 10.87
C PHE A 20 -25.91 -17.91 11.19
N MET A 21 -25.57 -19.01 10.50
CA MET A 21 -24.38 -19.81 10.83
C MET A 21 -23.42 -20.01 9.65
N ALA A 22 -23.19 -18.97 8.86
CA ALA A 22 -22.13 -18.97 7.85
C ALA A 22 -21.69 -17.55 7.48
N CYS A 23 -21.13 -16.85 8.46
CA CYS A 23 -19.91 -16.07 8.22
C CYS A 23 -19.17 -15.96 9.56
N SER A 24 -18.72 -17.09 10.10
CA SER A 24 -17.60 -17.13 11.04
C SER A 24 -16.31 -17.28 10.24
N SER A 25 -16.13 -16.39 9.28
CA SER A 25 -14.83 -16.02 8.82
C SER A 25 -14.67 -14.60 9.32
N GLU A 26 -14.08 -14.47 10.50
CA GLU A 26 -13.23 -13.30 10.78
C GLU A 26 -12.03 -13.37 9.82
N ASP A 27 -12.29 -13.41 8.52
CA ASP A 27 -11.37 -12.90 7.51
C ASP A 27 -11.60 -11.38 7.54
N GLY A 28 -11.40 -10.80 8.71
CA GLY A 28 -11.06 -9.40 8.83
C GLY A 28 -9.75 -9.29 8.07
N GLN A 29 -9.86 -9.01 6.77
CA GLN A 29 -8.86 -8.21 6.11
C GLN A 29 -8.69 -7.04 7.06
N ASP A 30 -7.55 -6.99 7.75
CA ASP A 30 -7.23 -5.91 8.65
C ASP A 30 -7.15 -4.69 7.73
N VAL A 31 -8.30 -4.03 7.55
CA VAL A 31 -8.46 -2.86 6.72
C VAL A 31 -7.71 -1.79 7.49
N SER A 32 -6.45 -1.59 7.14
CA SER A 32 -5.69 -0.37 7.37
C SER A 32 -6.08 0.35 8.66
N GLY A 33 -5.74 -0.22 9.82
CA GLY A 33 -6.09 0.38 11.10
C GLY A 33 -5.25 -0.26 12.21
N ALA A 34 -4.43 0.41 12.99
CA ALA A 34 -4.42 1.80 13.39
C ALA A 34 -2.98 2.34 13.57
N ALA A 35 -2.03 1.90 12.76
CA ALA A 35 -0.65 2.39 12.85
C ALA A 35 0.13 2.38 11.53
N GLU A 36 -0.52 2.13 10.39
CA GLU A 36 0.15 2.26 9.10
C GLU A 36 0.36 3.74 8.75
N GLU A 37 1.51 4.04 8.17
CA GLU A 37 1.93 5.38 7.82
C GLU A 37 2.74 5.33 6.54
N PHE A 38 2.51 6.29 5.66
CA PHE A 38 3.39 6.61 4.56
C PHE A 38 3.40 8.12 4.35
N THR A 39 4.44 8.78 4.84
CA THR A 39 4.53 10.25 4.83
C THR A 39 5.87 10.70 4.28
N ALA A 40 5.91 11.90 3.69
CA ALA A 40 7.14 12.64 3.44
C ALA A 40 6.85 14.13 3.16
N THR A 41 7.88 14.96 3.24
CA THR A 41 7.85 16.34 2.76
C THR A 41 8.35 16.41 1.32
N VAL A 42 7.58 17.05 0.45
CA VAL A 42 7.94 17.28 -0.95
C VAL A 42 8.20 18.75 -1.18
N ALA A 43 9.41 19.09 -1.66
CA ALA A 43 9.81 20.48 -1.91
C ALA A 43 8.84 21.16 -2.89
N GLY A 44 8.33 22.33 -2.49
CA GLY A 44 7.36 23.11 -3.27
C GLY A 44 5.90 22.64 -3.16
N ILE A 45 5.62 21.53 -2.48
CA ILE A 45 4.25 21.00 -2.30
C ILE A 45 3.86 20.93 -0.82
N GLY A 46 4.78 20.52 0.06
CA GLY A 46 4.53 20.34 1.48
C GLY A 46 4.47 18.86 1.88
N THR A 47 3.89 18.58 3.05
CA THR A 47 3.77 17.22 3.58
C THR A 47 2.63 16.46 2.91
N ILE A 48 2.94 15.26 2.43
CA ILE A 48 1.97 14.27 1.95
C ILE A 48 1.95 13.15 2.98
N SER A 49 0.77 12.75 3.43
CA SER A 49 0.59 11.75 4.48
C SER A 49 -0.57 10.84 4.12
N ALA A 50 -0.29 9.57 3.88
CA ALA A 50 -1.27 8.49 3.91
C ALA A 50 -1.22 7.87 5.31
N SER A 51 -2.27 8.07 6.10
CA SER A 51 -2.34 7.57 7.48
C SER A 51 -3.76 7.55 8.06
N LYS A 52 -4.77 7.88 7.27
CA LYS A 52 -6.19 7.97 7.68
C LYS A 52 -6.97 6.81 7.06
N ASP A 53 -8.13 6.52 7.65
CA ASP A 53 -9.00 5.39 7.27
C ASP A 53 -9.43 5.38 5.78
N PHE A 54 -9.39 6.52 5.10
CA PHE A 54 -9.76 6.67 3.69
C PHE A 54 -8.55 6.82 2.75
N ASP A 55 -7.33 6.81 3.30
CA ASP A 55 -6.11 6.75 2.51
C ASP A 55 -5.83 5.29 2.12
N THR A 56 -5.04 5.08 1.08
CA THR A 56 -4.63 3.72 0.67
C THR A 56 -3.20 3.48 1.09
N ILE A 57 -2.98 2.43 1.89
CA ILE A 57 -1.64 1.91 2.21
C ILE A 57 -1.64 0.42 1.89
N SER A 58 -0.58 -0.05 1.22
CA SER A 58 -0.43 -1.46 0.86
C SER A 58 1.04 -1.83 0.79
N GLY A 59 1.36 -3.02 1.28
CA GLY A 59 2.67 -3.64 1.15
C GLY A 59 2.53 -5.07 0.66
N THR A 60 3.42 -5.48 -0.24
CA THR A 60 3.53 -6.87 -0.67
C THR A 60 4.99 -7.27 -0.70
N LYS A 61 5.28 -8.47 -0.20
CA LYS A 61 6.60 -9.09 -0.26
C LYS A 61 6.48 -10.44 -0.96
N VAL A 62 7.07 -10.53 -2.15
CA VAL A 62 7.04 -11.77 -2.96
C VAL A 62 8.45 -12.34 -3.03
N GLY A 63 8.60 -13.60 -2.67
CA GLY A 63 9.86 -14.34 -2.76
C GLY A 63 9.76 -15.48 -3.78
N ALA A 64 10.73 -15.57 -4.70
CA ALA A 64 10.86 -16.70 -5.62
C ALA A 64 12.34 -16.96 -5.95
N ALA A 65 12.75 -18.23 -5.98
CA ALA A 65 14.11 -18.65 -6.34
C ALA A 65 15.25 -17.89 -5.60
N GLY A 66 15.02 -17.53 -4.33
CA GLY A 66 15.99 -16.80 -3.51
C GLY A 66 16.04 -15.28 -3.73
N ILE A 67 15.17 -14.72 -4.57
CA ILE A 67 15.02 -13.28 -4.76
C ILE A 67 13.73 -12.82 -4.08
N ASN A 68 13.82 -11.77 -3.25
CA ASN A 68 12.64 -11.12 -2.70
C ASN A 68 12.44 -9.74 -3.34
N VAL A 69 11.18 -9.48 -3.70
CA VAL A 69 10.72 -8.17 -4.17
C VAL A 69 9.74 -7.64 -3.14
N VAL A 70 10.00 -6.42 -2.67
CA VAL A 70 9.07 -5.68 -1.82
C VAL A 70 8.50 -4.52 -2.63
N VAL A 71 7.18 -4.34 -2.59
CA VAL A 71 6.47 -3.18 -3.12
C VAL A 71 5.65 -2.57 -2.00
N LEU A 72 5.84 -1.28 -1.76
CA LEU A 72 5.09 -0.50 -0.77
C LEU A 72 4.43 0.69 -1.49
N GLN A 73 3.20 1.00 -1.12
CA GLN A 73 2.47 2.15 -1.64
C GLN A 73 1.72 2.83 -0.51
N GLY A 74 1.69 4.16 -0.55
CA GLY A 74 0.83 4.97 0.30
C GLY A 74 0.34 6.19 -0.46
N THR A 75 -0.98 6.37 -0.58
CA THR A 75 -1.61 7.51 -1.25
C THR A 75 -2.71 8.11 -0.40
N ASP A 76 -2.71 9.44 -0.28
CA ASP A 76 -3.78 10.19 0.36
C ASP A 76 -5.07 10.18 -0.48
N ASN A 77 -6.17 10.64 0.12
CA ASN A 77 -7.47 10.76 -0.59
C ASN A 77 -7.49 11.73 -1.78
N SER A 78 -6.41 12.50 -2.00
CA SER A 78 -6.25 13.39 -3.15
C SER A 78 -5.52 12.67 -4.30
N GLY A 79 -5.13 11.40 -4.10
CA GLY A 79 -4.37 10.60 -5.04
C GLY A 79 -2.89 10.97 -5.10
N LYS A 80 -2.38 11.75 -4.13
CA LYS A 80 -0.96 12.04 -3.99
C LYS A 80 -0.31 11.03 -3.07
N GLY A 81 0.95 10.70 -3.31
CA GLY A 81 1.62 9.76 -2.44
C GLY A 81 2.90 9.20 -3.02
N PHE A 82 3.24 8.01 -2.57
CA PHE A 82 4.53 7.41 -2.82
C PHE A 82 4.38 5.93 -3.15
N MET A 83 5.27 5.45 -4.01
CA MET A 83 5.44 4.04 -4.30
C MET A 83 6.92 3.70 -4.20
N ILE A 84 7.25 2.66 -3.46
CA ILE A 84 8.61 2.13 -3.28
C ILE A 84 8.63 0.69 -3.78
N ARG A 85 9.68 0.35 -4.54
CA ARG A 85 9.97 -1.03 -4.93
C ARG A 85 11.42 -1.34 -4.65
N MET A 86 11.67 -2.43 -3.94
CA MET A 86 13.00 -2.99 -3.68
C MET A 86 13.06 -4.38 -4.30
N SER A 87 13.69 -4.52 -5.47
CA SER A 87 13.71 -5.80 -6.21
C SER A 87 14.85 -6.74 -5.79
N THR A 88 15.72 -6.28 -4.88
CA THR A 88 16.86 -7.03 -4.32
C THR A 88 16.80 -7.05 -2.80
N TYR A 89 15.58 -7.21 -2.26
CA TYR A 89 15.33 -7.10 -0.84
C TYR A 89 15.92 -8.29 -0.06
N ASN A 90 16.80 -8.00 0.89
CA ASN A 90 17.52 -9.00 1.70
C ASN A 90 17.36 -8.77 3.21
N GLY A 91 16.39 -7.94 3.62
CA GLY A 91 16.14 -7.60 5.03
C GLY A 91 16.38 -6.12 5.35
N PRO A 92 16.37 -5.74 6.64
CA PRO A 92 16.72 -4.40 7.09
C PRO A 92 18.09 -3.95 6.55
N GLY A 93 18.18 -2.69 6.12
CA GLY A 93 19.36 -2.16 5.45
C GLY A 93 19.07 -0.95 4.58
N THR A 94 20.09 -0.48 3.87
CA THR A 94 20.00 0.64 2.95
C THR A 94 19.95 0.17 1.50
N TYR A 95 18.99 0.72 0.76
CA TYR A 95 18.73 0.44 -0.64
C TYR A 95 18.89 1.74 -1.42
N ASP A 96 20.02 1.87 -2.10
CA ASP A 96 20.32 3.07 -2.89
C ASP A 96 19.41 3.16 -4.12
N LEU A 97 19.08 4.39 -4.48
CA LEU A 97 18.31 4.75 -5.66
C LEU A 97 19.20 5.42 -6.71
N GLY A 98 18.82 5.27 -7.97
CA GLY A 98 19.37 6.02 -9.09
C GLY A 98 19.97 5.16 -10.18
N PHE A 99 20.66 5.79 -11.12
CA PHE A 99 21.14 5.12 -12.33
C PHE A 99 22.13 3.96 -12.07
N GLY A 100 22.85 4.01 -10.95
CA GLY A 100 23.74 2.93 -10.52
C GLY A 100 23.00 1.71 -9.93
N ASN A 101 21.73 1.87 -9.55
CA ASN A 101 20.91 0.81 -8.97
C ASN A 101 19.46 0.91 -9.47
N ILE A 102 19.21 0.33 -10.64
CA ILE A 102 17.88 0.30 -11.27
C ILE A 102 16.93 -0.74 -10.66
N ALA A 103 17.42 -1.58 -9.73
CA ALA A 103 16.62 -2.62 -9.10
C ALA A 103 15.69 -2.04 -8.02
N ASN A 104 16.06 -0.90 -7.45
CA ASN A 104 15.27 -0.18 -6.45
C ASN A 104 14.71 1.09 -7.05
N THR A 105 13.43 1.36 -6.80
CA THR A 105 12.76 2.57 -7.30
C THR A 105 11.92 3.19 -6.19
N ALA A 106 11.92 4.52 -6.14
CA ALA A 106 10.93 5.29 -5.40
C ALA A 106 10.24 6.24 -6.38
N THR A 107 8.96 6.47 -6.19
CA THR A 107 8.14 7.33 -7.04
C THR A 107 7.32 8.24 -6.15
N PHE A 108 7.31 9.53 -6.45
CA PHE A 108 6.32 10.46 -5.92
C PHE A 108 5.22 10.65 -6.97
N ILE A 109 3.96 10.52 -6.55
CA ILE A 109 2.77 10.71 -7.37
C ILE A 109 2.13 12.03 -6.97
N ALA A 110 2.13 13.02 -7.86
CA ALA A 110 1.62 14.37 -7.60
C ALA A 110 0.10 14.53 -7.86
N GLY A 111 -0.56 13.53 -8.43
CA GLY A 111 -1.99 13.50 -8.69
C GLY A 111 -2.41 12.27 -9.51
N ALA A 112 -3.67 11.85 -9.35
CA ALA A 112 -4.20 10.60 -9.89
C ALA A 112 -5.18 10.76 -11.07
N SER A 113 -5.34 11.97 -11.63
CA SER A 113 -6.23 12.21 -12.77
C SER A 113 -5.89 11.27 -13.94
N MET A 114 -6.92 10.69 -14.55
CA MET A 114 -6.74 9.84 -15.73
C MET A 114 -6.07 10.64 -16.86
N GLY A 115 -5.00 10.08 -17.43
CA GLY A 115 -4.22 10.72 -18.51
C GLY A 115 -3.04 11.58 -18.04
N GLU A 116 -3.00 11.99 -16.77
CA GLU A 116 -1.92 12.84 -16.22
C GLU A 116 -0.82 12.04 -15.51
N GLN A 117 -1.04 10.74 -15.26
CA GLN A 117 -0.15 9.90 -14.44
C GLN A 117 1.32 9.91 -14.90
N TYR A 118 1.57 9.95 -16.22
CA TYR A 118 2.93 10.01 -16.76
C TYR A 118 3.63 11.36 -16.51
N SER A 119 2.85 12.43 -16.39
CA SER A 119 3.34 13.78 -16.07
C SER A 119 3.34 14.10 -14.57
N THR A 120 2.69 13.28 -13.75
CA THR A 120 2.60 13.44 -12.29
C THR A 120 3.40 12.42 -11.51
N ALA A 121 4.01 11.42 -12.17
CA ALA A 121 4.89 10.43 -11.56
C ALA A 121 6.38 10.84 -11.65
N TYR A 122 6.95 11.20 -10.51
CA TYR A 122 8.34 11.62 -10.36
C TYR A 122 9.19 10.43 -9.88
N GLN A 123 9.97 9.84 -10.79
CA GLN A 123 10.83 8.69 -10.50
C GLN A 123 12.12 9.13 -9.82
N GLY A 124 12.51 8.43 -8.76
CA GLY A 124 13.75 8.66 -8.01
C GLY A 124 14.99 8.44 -8.87
N THR A 125 15.76 9.51 -9.06
CA THR A 125 17.02 9.51 -9.83
C THR A 125 18.27 9.42 -8.94
N SER A 126 18.11 9.69 -7.66
CA SER A 126 19.11 9.55 -6.60
C SER A 126 18.40 9.51 -5.24
N GLY A 127 19.05 8.95 -4.22
CA GLY A 127 18.52 8.90 -2.86
C GLY A 127 18.67 7.53 -2.25
N LYS A 128 17.93 7.27 -1.18
CA LYS A 128 17.97 5.99 -0.49
C LYS A 128 16.63 5.65 0.16
N ILE A 129 16.40 4.36 0.28
CA ILE A 129 15.40 3.76 1.17
C ILE A 129 16.17 3.07 2.29
N VAL A 130 15.75 3.28 3.53
CA VAL A 130 16.34 2.61 4.70
C VAL A 130 15.25 1.81 5.38
N VAL A 131 15.37 0.50 5.36
CA VAL A 131 14.47 -0.40 6.09
C VAL A 131 15.08 -0.63 7.47
N THR A 132 14.37 -0.22 8.52
CA THR A 132 14.83 -0.33 9.91
C THR A 132 14.30 -1.57 10.60
N ALA A 133 13.12 -2.07 10.21
CA ALA A 133 12.54 -3.28 10.76
C ALA A 133 11.73 -4.07 9.71
N ASP A 134 11.78 -5.39 9.82
CA ASP A 134 10.96 -6.36 9.10
C ASP A 134 10.69 -7.53 10.04
N ASP A 135 9.45 -7.65 10.52
CA ASP A 135 9.01 -8.76 11.39
C ASP A 135 8.31 -9.89 10.61
N GLY A 136 8.37 -9.84 9.27
CA GLY A 136 7.68 -10.75 8.36
C GLY A 136 6.22 -10.40 8.10
N LYS A 137 5.60 -9.55 8.91
CA LYS A 137 4.23 -9.05 8.75
C LYS A 137 4.17 -7.56 8.49
N ARG A 138 5.19 -6.82 8.90
CA ARG A 138 5.23 -5.36 8.85
C ARG A 138 6.65 -4.89 8.57
N LEU A 139 6.74 -3.90 7.69
CA LEU A 139 7.98 -3.20 7.34
C LEU A 139 7.94 -1.77 7.87
N GLU A 140 9.06 -1.34 8.44
CA GLU A 140 9.28 0.03 8.88
C GLU A 140 10.56 0.59 8.28
N GLY A 141 10.56 1.90 8.02
CA GLY A 141 11.75 2.55 7.50
C GLY A 141 11.54 3.99 7.09
N THR A 142 12.56 4.52 6.44
CA THR A 142 12.60 5.89 5.93
C THR A 142 13.02 5.94 4.47
N PHE A 143 12.76 7.07 3.82
CA PHE A 143 13.19 7.30 2.46
C PHE A 143 13.43 8.79 2.19
N GLU A 144 14.34 9.04 1.27
CA GLU A 144 14.58 10.37 0.69
C GLU A 144 15.06 10.19 -0.75
N PHE A 145 14.61 11.06 -1.65
CA PHE A 145 15.03 10.99 -3.04
C PHE A 145 14.81 12.29 -3.81
N VAL A 146 15.45 12.39 -4.97
CA VAL A 146 15.15 13.41 -5.97
C VAL A 146 14.37 12.76 -7.11
N GLY A 147 13.08 13.08 -7.18
CA GLY A 147 12.17 12.58 -8.19
C GLY A 147 12.19 13.44 -9.45
N LYS A 148 12.14 12.82 -10.63
CA LYS A 148 12.09 13.49 -11.93
C LYS A 148 10.99 12.88 -12.81
N VAL A 149 10.25 13.73 -13.50
CA VAL A 149 9.30 13.30 -14.54
C VAL A 149 10.06 13.08 -15.85
N ASN A 150 9.78 11.97 -16.52
CA ASN A 150 10.40 11.63 -17.81
C ASN A 150 10.19 12.76 -18.83
N ASN A 151 11.20 13.01 -19.66
CA ASN A 151 11.16 14.00 -20.74
C ASN A 151 10.94 15.46 -20.32
N THR A 152 11.09 15.79 -19.03
CA THR A 152 11.05 17.17 -18.53
C THR A 152 12.28 17.51 -17.68
N SER A 153 12.46 18.79 -17.38
CA SER A 153 13.42 19.26 -16.37
C SER A 153 12.82 19.38 -14.97
N SER A 154 11.55 18.99 -14.78
CA SER A 154 10.86 19.13 -13.49
C SER A 154 11.38 18.11 -12.48
N THR A 155 11.69 18.58 -11.28
CA THR A 155 12.19 17.75 -10.18
C THR A 155 11.56 18.14 -8.86
N HIS A 156 11.31 17.14 -8.01
CA HIS A 156 10.95 17.35 -6.62
C HIS A 156 11.90 16.59 -5.70
N THR A 157 12.40 17.29 -4.69
CA THR A 157 13.15 16.66 -3.59
C THR A 157 12.16 16.19 -2.54
N VAL A 158 12.28 14.92 -2.15
CA VAL A 158 11.48 14.27 -1.12
C VAL A 158 12.37 13.99 0.08
N THR A 159 11.98 14.49 1.24
CA THR A 159 12.74 14.40 2.50
C THR A 159 11.85 14.00 3.66
N ASN A 160 12.46 13.53 4.76
CA ASN A 160 11.74 13.11 5.96
C ASN A 160 10.67 12.06 5.66
N GLY A 161 10.94 11.17 4.70
CA GLY A 161 10.03 10.11 4.35
C GLY A 161 10.07 9.02 5.41
N SER A 162 8.92 8.54 5.85
CA SER A 162 8.77 7.36 6.70
C SER A 162 7.66 6.46 6.20
N PHE A 163 7.84 5.16 6.40
CA PHE A 163 6.81 4.18 6.15
C PHE A 163 6.71 3.18 7.31
N LYS A 164 5.49 2.76 7.60
CA LYS A 164 5.13 1.64 8.45
C LYS A 164 3.96 0.94 7.77
N VAL A 165 4.22 -0.22 7.20
CA VAL A 165 3.31 -0.87 6.24
C VAL A 165 3.19 -2.35 6.57
N ASN A 166 1.96 -2.83 6.66
CA ASN A 166 1.65 -4.24 6.79
C ASN A 166 1.81 -4.94 5.43
N LEU A 167 2.37 -6.13 5.45
CA LEU A 167 2.52 -6.99 4.29
C LEU A 167 1.29 -7.87 4.13
N GLN A 168 0.76 -7.90 2.92
CA GLN A 168 -0.34 -8.76 2.48
C GLN A 168 0.19 -9.99 1.73
#